data_AF-A0A842P4T7-F1
#
_entry.id   AF-A0A842P4T7-F1
#
_cell.length_a   1.000
_cell.length_b   1.000
_cell.length_c   1.000
_cell.angle_alpha   90.00
_cell.angle_beta   90.00
_cell.angle_gamma   90.00
#
_symmetry.space_group_name_H-M   'P 1'
#
loop_
_entity.id
_entity.type
_entity.pdbx_description
1 polymer ?
#
loop_
_entity_poly.entity_id
_entity_poly.type
_entity_poly.pdbx_seq_one_letter_code
_entity_poly.pdbx_strand_id
1 'polypeptide(L)'
;MENGDLAQLKAVYDELWRDAKTMVKDMNRSIKSVFLVGFFMLWGAGMQFLSAHQVYMKILGGSTRWLDQFYLYAISFGVVVMIAGGIWTLRAYSELKKRYARLSELEKALED
;
A
#
# COMPACT_ATOMS: atom_id res chain seq x y z
N MET A 1 -26.04 44.81 -6.94
CA MET A 1 -24.72 44.31 -6.50
C MET A 1 -24.69 42.78 -6.36
N GLU A 2 -25.72 42.04 -6.80
CA GLU A 2 -25.81 40.57 -6.64
C GLU A 2 -24.95 39.74 -7.60
N ASN A 3 -24.61 40.26 -8.78
CA ASN A 3 -23.86 39.47 -9.79
C ASN A 3 -22.38 39.24 -9.43
N GLY A 4 -21.82 40.05 -8.53
CA GLY A 4 -20.42 39.93 -8.08
C GLY A 4 -20.21 38.79 -7.10
N ASP A 5 -21.16 38.58 -6.18
CA ASP A 5 -21.11 37.50 -5.19
C ASP A 5 -21.27 36.12 -5.84
N LEU A 6 -22.15 35.99 -6.84
CA LEU A 6 -22.33 34.74 -7.60
C LEU A 6 -21.09 34.36 -8.43
N ALA A 7 -20.40 35.34 -9.01
CA ALA A 7 -19.17 35.11 -9.77
C ALA A 7 -18.01 34.70 -8.86
N GLN A 8 -17.91 35.30 -7.67
CA GLN A 8 -16.94 34.89 -6.65
C GLN A 8 -17.24 33.50 -6.10
N LEU A 9 -18.51 33.16 -5.84
CA LEU A 9 -18.90 31.84 -5.38
C LEU A 9 -18.53 30.76 -6.41
N LYS A 10 -18.74 31.04 -7.70
CA LYS A 10 -18.37 30.13 -8.79
C LYS A 10 -16.86 29.95 -8.88
N ALA A 11 -16.07 31.02 -8.74
CA ALA A 11 -14.62 30.93 -8.77
C ALA A 11 -14.07 30.06 -7.62
N VAL A 12 -14.59 30.23 -6.40
CA VAL A 12 -14.24 29.40 -5.25
C VAL A 12 -14.65 27.94 -5.46
N TYR A 13 -15.82 27.71 -6.06
CA TYR A 13 -16.27 26.37 -6.42
C TYR A 13 -15.34 25.69 -7.44
N ASP A 14 -14.99 26.39 -8.52
CA ASP A 14 -14.10 25.87 -9.58
C ASP A 14 -12.70 25.57 -9.04
N GLU A 15 -12.21 26.38 -8.09
CA GLU A 15 -10.92 26.17 -7.44
C GLU A 15 -10.94 24.94 -6.52
N LEU A 16 -11.98 24.80 -5.68
CA LEU A 16 -12.19 23.61 -4.84
C LEU A 16 -12.34 22.34 -5.68
N TRP A 17 -13.02 22.41 -6.82
CA TRP A 17 -13.19 21.30 -7.73
C TRP A 17 -11.85 20.86 -8.36
N ARG A 18 -11.02 21.83 -8.75
CA ARG A 18 -9.70 21.56 -9.32
C ARG A 18 -8.75 20.93 -8.29
N ASP A 19 -8.80 21.40 -7.06
CA ASP A 19 -8.02 20.83 -5.95
C ASP A 19 -8.48 19.41 -5.62
N ALA A 20 -9.79 19.16 -5.60
CA ALA A 20 -10.34 17.83 -5.43
C ALA A 20 -9.86 16.87 -6.54
N LYS A 21 -9.87 17.28 -7.81
CA LYS A 21 -9.33 16.49 -8.94
C LYS A 21 -7.84 16.19 -8.79
N THR A 22 -7.07 17.17 -8.34
CA THR A 22 -5.61 17.02 -8.13
C THR A 22 -5.33 16.06 -6.96
N MET A 23 -6.09 16.19 -5.87
CA MET A 23 -5.99 15.33 -4.70
C MET A 23 -6.33 13.87 -5.04
N VAL A 24 -7.38 13.64 -5.85
CA VAL A 24 -7.73 12.29 -6.35
C VAL A 24 -6.60 11.68 -7.19
N LYS A 25 -5.93 12.49 -8.04
CA LYS A 25 -4.82 12.03 -8.88
C LYS A 25 -3.59 11.65 -8.05
N ASP A 26 -3.23 12.46 -7.06
CA ASP A 26 -2.11 12.19 -6.16
C ASP A 26 -2.38 11.00 -5.24
N MET A 27 -3.62 10.88 -4.75
CA MET A 27 -4.06 9.70 -4.01
C MET A 27 -3.98 8.43 -4.87
N ASN A 28 -4.34 8.47 -6.15
CA ASN A 28 -4.22 7.30 -7.03
C ASN A 28 -2.75 6.85 -7.22
N ARG A 29 -1.82 7.79 -7.24
CA ARG A 29 -0.37 7.50 -7.25
C ARG A 29 0.08 6.85 -5.94
N SER A 30 -0.43 7.33 -4.81
CA SER A 30 -0.19 6.77 -3.47
C SER A 30 -0.79 5.37 -3.28
N ILE A 31 -1.98 5.13 -3.82
CA ILE A 31 -2.65 3.82 -3.78
C ILE A 31 -1.83 2.77 -4.53
N LYS A 32 -1.24 3.12 -5.68
CA LYS A 32 -0.34 2.23 -6.43
C LYS A 32 0.93 1.89 -5.64
N SER A 33 1.51 2.85 -4.92
CA SER A 33 2.69 2.58 -4.10
C SER A 33 2.36 1.69 -2.90
N VAL A 34 1.21 1.89 -2.24
CA VAL A 34 0.74 0.99 -1.15
C VAL A 34 0.57 -0.45 -1.64
N PHE A 35 -0.02 -0.64 -2.83
CA PHE A 35 -0.09 -1.96 -3.46
C PHE A 35 1.28 -2.56 -3.74
N LEU A 36 2.19 -1.76 -4.32
CA LEU A 36 3.54 -2.19 -4.65
C LEU A 36 4.30 -2.64 -3.40
N VAL A 37 4.21 -1.88 -2.31
CA VAL A 37 4.85 -2.20 -1.03
C VAL A 37 4.30 -3.51 -0.48
N GLY A 38 2.97 -3.68 -0.45
CA GLY A 38 2.34 -4.93 -0.01
C GLY A 38 2.77 -6.13 -0.85
N PHE A 39 2.80 -5.97 -2.18
CA PHE A 39 3.28 -7.00 -3.11
C PHE A 39 4.75 -7.36 -2.87
N PHE A 40 5.64 -6.38 -2.77
CA PHE A 40 7.08 -6.61 -2.56
C PHE A 40 7.38 -7.21 -1.18
N MET A 41 6.59 -6.89 -0.15
CA MET A 41 6.70 -7.57 1.15
C MET A 41 6.39 -9.06 1.04
N LEU A 42 5.30 -9.43 0.34
CA LEU A 42 4.94 -10.83 0.14
C LEU A 42 5.93 -11.57 -0.76
N TRP A 43 6.38 -10.92 -1.83
CA TRP A 43 7.41 -11.46 -2.71
C TRP A 43 8.73 -11.69 -1.95
N GLY A 44 9.16 -10.70 -1.17
CA GLY A 44 10.35 -10.77 -0.33
C GLY A 44 10.28 -11.89 0.71
N ALA A 45 9.10 -12.10 1.30
CA ALA A 45 8.87 -13.23 2.21
C ALA A 45 9.08 -14.58 1.51
N GLY A 46 8.62 -14.73 0.27
CA GLY A 46 8.86 -15.93 -0.54
C GLY A 46 10.35 -16.19 -0.81
N MET A 47 11.11 -15.13 -1.12
CA MET A 47 12.56 -15.24 -1.33
C MET A 47 13.31 -15.60 -0.04
N GLN A 48 12.94 -14.99 1.08
CA GLN A 48 13.52 -15.27 2.41
C GLN A 48 13.26 -16.71 2.86
N PHE A 49 12.13 -17.32 2.46
CA PHE A 49 11.86 -18.73 2.73
C PHE A 49 12.91 -19.66 2.08
N LEU A 50 13.36 -19.35 0.87
CA LEU A 50 14.43 -20.10 0.20
C LEU A 50 15.76 -19.97 0.97
N SER A 51 16.06 -18.78 1.49
CA SER A 51 17.24 -18.55 2.34
C SER A 51 17.16 -19.33 3.66
N ALA A 52 15.99 -19.36 4.31
CA ALA A 52 15.77 -20.18 5.51
C ALA A 52 15.99 -21.67 5.24
N HIS A 53 15.52 -22.17 4.09
CA HIS A 53 15.73 -23.55 3.67
C HIS A 53 17.22 -23.90 3.52
N GLN A 54 18.03 -23.00 2.93
CA GLN A 54 19.47 -23.20 2.80
C GLN A 54 20.17 -23.25 4.17
N VAL A 55 19.81 -22.35 5.09
CA VAL A 55 20.37 -22.35 6.46
C VAL A 55 19.96 -23.62 7.20
N TYR A 56 18.70 -24.04 7.05
CA TYR A 56 18.20 -25.30 7.63
C TYR A 56 18.98 -26.52 7.13
N MET A 57 19.23 -26.61 5.82
CA MET A 57 20.05 -27.69 5.26
C MET A 57 21.50 -27.68 5.75
N LYS A 58 22.09 -26.50 6.00
CA LYS A 58 23.43 -26.40 6.62
C LYS A 58 23.45 -26.95 8.05
N ILE A 59 22.40 -26.69 8.83
CA ILE A 59 22.27 -27.23 10.20
C ILE A 59 22.12 -28.75 10.15
N LEU A 60 21.26 -29.28 9.28
CA LEU A 60 21.10 -30.73 9.09
C LEU A 60 22.38 -31.41 8.58
N GLY A 61 23.18 -30.71 7.78
CA GLY A 61 24.50 -31.16 7.32
C GLY A 61 25.58 -31.19 8.41
N GLY A 62 25.25 -30.89 9.67
CA GLY A 62 26.13 -31.01 10.82
C GLY A 62 26.76 -29.69 11.29
N SER A 63 26.31 -28.53 10.80
CA SER A 63 26.78 -27.26 11.34
C SER A 63 26.28 -27.05 12.78
N THR A 64 27.21 -26.88 13.72
CA THR A 64 26.94 -26.59 15.13
C THR A 64 27.12 -25.10 15.48
N ARG A 65 27.25 -24.24 14.46
CA ARG A 65 27.41 -22.80 14.67
C ARG A 65 26.11 -22.22 15.22
N TRP A 66 26.18 -21.62 16.41
CA TRP A 66 25.05 -20.91 17.02
C TRP A 66 24.46 -19.82 16.12
N LEU A 67 25.30 -19.18 15.29
CA LEU A 67 24.88 -18.18 14.31
C LEU A 67 23.88 -18.73 13.29
N ASP A 68 24.02 -19.99 12.87
CA ASP A 68 23.10 -20.58 11.88
C ASP A 68 21.70 -20.75 12.47
N GLN A 69 21.60 -21.15 13.74
CA GLN A 69 20.33 -21.22 14.47
C GLN A 69 19.72 -19.82 14.66
N PHE A 70 20.54 -18.83 15.05
CA PHE A 70 20.08 -17.44 15.17
C PHE A 70 19.53 -16.91 13.84
N TYR A 71 20.25 -17.11 12.72
CA TYR A 71 19.79 -16.70 11.40
C TYR A 71 18.49 -17.40 10.99
N LEU A 72 18.36 -18.70 11.27
CA LEU A 72 17.12 -19.42 10.99
C LEU A 72 15.93 -18.78 11.71
N TYR A 73 16.04 -18.54 13.03
CA TYR A 73 14.98 -17.90 13.81
C TYR A 73 14.69 -16.46 13.35
N ALA A 74 15.74 -15.67 13.08
CA ALA A 74 15.60 -14.30 12.62
C ALA A 74 14.89 -14.22 11.25
N ILE A 75 15.26 -15.09 10.31
CA ILE A 75 14.62 -15.17 8.99
C ILE A 75 13.17 -15.63 9.14
N SER A 76 12.91 -16.70 9.90
CA SER A 76 11.55 -17.18 10.12
C SER A 76 10.64 -16.11 10.73
N PHE A 77 11.12 -15.38 11.74
CA PHE A 77 10.38 -14.26 12.32
C PHE A 77 10.16 -13.13 11.32
N GLY A 78 11.20 -12.73 10.57
CA GLY A 78 11.11 -11.70 9.54
C GLY A 78 10.10 -12.05 8.45
N VAL A 79 10.04 -13.32 8.02
CA VAL A 79 9.04 -13.82 7.06
C VAL A 79 7.62 -13.65 7.59
N VAL A 80 7.36 -14.00 8.85
CA VAL A 80 6.04 -13.83 9.46
C VAL A 80 5.64 -12.36 9.49
N VAL A 81 6.55 -11.47 9.87
CA VAL A 81 6.31 -10.01 9.89
C VAL A 81 6.03 -9.48 8.49
N MET A 82 6.80 -9.90 7.47
CA MET A 82 6.59 -9.49 6.08
C MET A 82 5.25 -9.98 5.52
N ILE A 83 4.84 -11.21 5.84
CA ILE A 83 3.54 -11.74 5.41
C ILE A 83 2.39 -10.98 6.07
N ALA A 84 2.44 -10.83 7.40
CA ALA A 84 1.41 -10.10 8.14
C ALA A 84 1.31 -8.64 7.66
N GLY A 85 2.46 -7.97 7.52
CA GLY A 85 2.57 -6.63 6.99
C GLY A 85 2.00 -6.51 5.59
N GLY A 86 2.45 -7.35 4.65
CA GLY A 86 2.02 -7.34 3.26
C GLY A 86 0.51 -7.58 3.08
N ILE A 87 -0.07 -8.53 3.83
CA ILE A 87 -1.53 -8.75 3.84
C ILE A 87 -2.25 -7.50 4.35
N TRP A 88 -1.76 -6.90 5.44
CA TRP A 88 -2.36 -5.70 6.02
C TRP A 88 -2.32 -4.52 5.05
N THR A 89 -1.18 -4.25 4.38
CA THR A 89 -1.07 -3.19 3.37
C THR A 89 -1.97 -3.43 2.17
N LEU A 90 -2.13 -4.68 1.72
CA LEU A 90 -3.05 -5.01 0.63
C LEU A 90 -4.52 -4.86 1.03
N ARG A 91 -4.88 -5.15 2.28
CA ARG A 91 -6.22 -4.86 2.82
C ARG A 91 -6.47 -3.35 2.85
N ALA A 92 -5.53 -2.57 3.37
CA ALA A 92 -5.60 -1.12 3.38
C ALA A 92 -5.74 -0.55 1.95
N TYR A 93 -5.01 -1.11 0.98
CA TYR A 93 -5.18 -0.79 -0.44
C TYR A 93 -6.61 -1.02 -0.93
N SER A 94 -7.21 -2.17 -0.58
CA SER A 94 -8.57 -2.51 -1.01
C SER A 94 -9.62 -1.56 -0.41
N GLU A 95 -9.46 -1.16 0.85
CA GLU A 95 -10.35 -0.20 1.51
C GLU A 95 -10.21 1.19 0.91
N LEU A 96 -8.97 1.63 0.69
CA LEU A 96 -8.68 2.88 0.01
C LEU A 96 -9.37 2.88 -1.35
N LYS A 97 -9.07 1.90 -2.22
CA LYS A 97 -9.66 1.80 -3.56
C LYS A 97 -11.19 1.88 -3.55
N LYS A 98 -11.87 1.23 -2.59
CA LYS A 98 -13.33 1.32 -2.43
C LYS A 98 -13.82 2.73 -2.11
N ARG A 99 -13.14 3.44 -1.19
CA ARG A 99 -13.48 4.83 -0.86
C ARG A 99 -13.33 5.76 -2.08
N TYR A 100 -12.31 5.56 -2.91
CA TYR A 100 -12.13 6.35 -4.12
C TYR A 100 -13.13 6.05 -5.23
N ALA A 101 -13.47 4.78 -5.44
CA ALA A 101 -14.49 4.43 -6.42
C ALA A 101 -15.80 5.18 -6.12
N ARG A 102 -16.18 5.25 -4.84
CA ARG A 102 -17.34 5.98 -4.38
C ARG A 102 -17.24 7.49 -4.61
N LEU A 103 -16.07 8.09 -4.38
CA LEU A 103 -15.83 9.52 -4.63
C LEU A 103 -15.90 9.84 -6.14
N SER A 104 -15.36 8.98 -6.99
CA SER A 104 -15.42 9.16 -8.45
C SER A 104 -16.82 8.95 -9.02
N GLU A 105 -17.62 8.05 -8.44
CA GLU A 105 -19.04 7.91 -8.79
C GLU A 105 -19.84 9.15 -8.41
N LEU A 106 -19.58 9.74 -7.24
CA LEU A 106 -20.19 11.01 -6.82
C LEU A 106 -19.79 12.17 -7.73
N GLU A 107 -18.52 12.22 -8.16
CA GLU A 107 -18.03 13.22 -9.12
C GLU A 107 -18.84 13.15 -10.43
N LYS A 108 -19.01 11.95 -10.99
CA LYS A 108 -19.78 11.77 -12.23
C LYS A 108 -21.26 12.13 -12.07
N ALA A 109 -21.87 11.76 -10.94
CA ALA A 109 -23.27 12.08 -10.67
C ALA A 109 -23.52 13.59 -10.44
N LEU A 110 -22.47 14.38 -10.22
CA LEU A 110 -22.55 15.85 -10.10
C LEU A 110 -22.21 16.58 -11.41
N GLU A 111 -21.50 15.92 -12.34
CA GLU A 111 -21.20 16.47 -13.68
C GLU A 111 -22.32 16.19 -14.71
N ASP A 112 -23.16 15.16 -14.49
CA ASP A 112 -24.41 14.88 -15.24
C ASP A 112 -25.63 15.65 -14.67
#